data_AF-A0A8T1W0Y2-F1
#
_entry.id   AF-A0A8T1W0Y2-F1
#
_cell.length_a   1.000
_cell.length_b   1.000
_cell.length_c   1.000
_cell.angle_alpha   90.00
_cell.angle_beta   90.00
_cell.angle_gamma   90.00
#
_symmetry.space_group_name_H-M   'P 1'
#
loop_
_entity.id
_entity.type
_entity.pdbx_description
1 polymer ?
#
loop_
_entity_poly.entity_id
_entity_poly.type
_entity_poly.pdbx_seq_one_letter_code
_entity_poly.pdbx_strand_id
1 'polypeptide(L)'
;MEPRSTALTSAGASMIMNKSKMPQTLTLDHVSPATRLLEKRRQMFEVQEALDAQKEEFARREDAFHRREEGLRKKDLELQESLIKFNKFLQENESKRNRAVKRASDEVKQRMTKEQEVARLQTQLTVLQQESDALGAQVRHHLKYTRYLELVQEAVPEDYPEVSDLVNRYRTLRETNHDLTRNQIAHEEESESKRLEFSAFQKERANEILTFNNRIASLQRELEREELQAVRLQHETDAILRVTTQKTLALGQIIMAIGNLLQRCTSGIHGQILKHVEGSYHAQGSSNQSGSDNHDGNAVSSAPVTVSGAKSSTGISDADVIHHGQRAVIDLDVVAAYMMDFTAIVQGRIDAQRAQKKAAAAAAAAASQVPGAVMTVTTLAGDGGHTGSAPSVAGGSTATIHGIK
;
A
#
# COMPACT_ATOMS: atom_id res chain seq x y z
N MET A 1 -78.69 -25.22 93.41
CA MET A 1 -79.81 -24.78 94.27
C MET A 1 -80.57 -26.03 94.69
N GLU A 2 -80.62 -26.31 96.00
CA GLU A 2 -81.41 -27.37 96.64
C GLU A 2 -81.52 -26.92 98.11
N PRO A 3 -82.71 -26.65 98.68
CA PRO A 3 -82.84 -25.90 99.92
C PRO A 3 -82.70 -26.77 101.18
N ARG A 4 -81.54 -26.72 101.84
CA ARG A 4 -81.33 -27.28 103.19
C ARG A 4 -81.94 -26.38 104.27
N SER A 5 -83.27 -26.31 104.37
CA SER A 5 -83.99 -25.48 105.36
C SER A 5 -84.97 -26.25 106.27
N THR A 6 -84.83 -27.58 106.38
CA THR A 6 -85.81 -28.45 107.07
C THR A 6 -85.28 -29.17 108.33
N ALA A 7 -84.01 -29.01 108.69
CA ALA A 7 -83.39 -29.74 109.81
C ALA A 7 -83.27 -28.96 111.14
N LEU A 8 -83.61 -27.67 111.16
CA LEU A 8 -83.60 -26.83 112.37
C LEU A 8 -84.99 -26.71 113.03
N THR A 9 -86.06 -26.96 112.27
CA THR A 9 -87.45 -26.83 112.73
C THR A 9 -87.93 -27.99 113.61
N SER A 10 -87.36 -29.20 113.48
CA SER A 10 -87.80 -30.35 114.29
C SER A 10 -87.26 -30.33 115.73
N ALA A 11 -86.08 -29.74 115.97
CA ALA A 11 -85.51 -29.65 117.30
C ALA A 11 -86.33 -28.73 118.24
N GLY A 12 -86.84 -27.61 117.70
CA GLY A 12 -87.74 -26.72 118.45
C GLY A 12 -89.10 -27.36 118.75
N ALA A 13 -89.62 -28.19 117.84
CA ALA A 13 -90.90 -28.88 118.02
C ALA A 13 -90.88 -29.90 119.18
N SER A 14 -89.77 -30.63 119.38
CA SER A 14 -89.66 -31.59 120.49
C SER A 14 -89.67 -30.96 121.88
N MET A 15 -89.24 -29.70 122.03
CA MET A 15 -89.29 -29.00 123.33
C MET A 15 -90.71 -28.70 123.82
N ILE A 16 -91.69 -28.58 122.91
CA ILE A 16 -93.04 -28.10 123.23
C ILE A 16 -93.96 -29.24 123.71
N MET A 17 -93.64 -30.49 123.35
CA MET A 17 -94.53 -31.65 123.60
C MET A 17 -94.37 -32.33 124.97
N ASN A 18 -93.38 -31.96 125.80
CA ASN A 18 -93.14 -32.61 127.10
C ASN A 18 -93.86 -31.92 128.29
N LYS A 19 -94.93 -31.16 128.03
CA LYS A 19 -95.71 -30.43 129.06
C LYS A 19 -96.67 -31.33 129.86
N SER A 20 -96.90 -32.57 129.42
CA SER A 20 -97.88 -33.50 130.03
C SER A 20 -97.36 -34.29 131.25
N LYS A 21 -96.16 -33.97 131.77
CA LYS A 21 -95.55 -34.61 132.96
C LYS A 21 -95.35 -33.67 134.15
N MET A 22 -96.10 -32.57 134.23
CA MET A 22 -96.12 -31.74 135.44
C MET A 22 -97.25 -32.22 136.37
N PRO A 23 -96.96 -32.63 137.62
CA PRO A 23 -97.96 -33.28 138.47
C PRO A 23 -99.10 -32.32 138.87
N GLN A 24 -100.34 -32.78 138.72
CA GLN A 24 -101.52 -32.01 139.12
C GLN A 24 -101.62 -31.98 140.65
N THR A 25 -101.78 -30.78 141.21
CA THR A 25 -101.87 -30.58 142.66
C THR A 25 -103.22 -31.04 143.23
N LEU A 26 -103.33 -32.32 143.57
CA LEU A 26 -104.45 -32.86 144.35
C LEU A 26 -104.38 -32.35 145.81
N THR A 27 -105.20 -31.35 146.12
CA THR A 27 -105.33 -30.78 147.47
C THR A 27 -106.25 -31.63 148.34
N LEU A 28 -105.69 -32.62 149.05
CA LEU A 28 -106.42 -33.40 150.05
C LEU A 28 -106.51 -32.62 151.39
N ASP A 29 -107.68 -32.03 151.66
CA ASP A 29 -107.87 -31.16 152.83
C ASP A 29 -108.27 -31.85 154.14
N HIS A 30 -108.53 -33.16 154.13
CA HIS A 30 -109.10 -33.89 155.28
C HIS A 30 -108.31 -35.16 155.66
N VAL A 31 -106.97 -35.07 155.67
CA VAL A 31 -106.07 -36.16 156.13
C VAL A 31 -105.03 -35.66 157.12
N SER A 32 -104.59 -36.55 158.02
CA SER A 32 -103.61 -36.27 159.08
C SER A 32 -102.34 -35.57 158.54
N PRO A 33 -101.71 -34.63 159.29
CA PRO A 33 -100.53 -33.88 158.84
C PRO A 33 -99.38 -34.73 158.27
N ALA A 34 -99.19 -35.95 158.79
CA ALA A 34 -98.20 -36.90 158.27
C ALA A 34 -98.48 -37.27 156.79
N THR A 35 -99.74 -37.49 156.42
CA THR A 35 -100.19 -37.82 155.05
C THR A 35 -99.93 -36.67 154.08
N ARG A 36 -100.18 -35.42 154.50
CA ARG A 36 -99.94 -34.23 153.68
C ARG A 36 -98.44 -34.00 153.44
N LEU A 37 -97.60 -34.29 154.43
CA LEU A 37 -96.13 -34.26 154.27
C LEU A 37 -95.64 -35.35 153.32
N LEU A 38 -96.21 -36.56 153.38
CA LEU A 38 -95.89 -37.66 152.44
C LEU A 38 -96.28 -37.29 151.01
N GLU A 39 -97.49 -36.74 150.78
CA GLU A 39 -97.92 -36.31 149.46
C GLU A 39 -97.09 -35.12 148.92
N LYS A 40 -96.68 -34.17 149.78
CA LYS A 40 -95.74 -33.12 149.35
C LYS A 40 -94.34 -33.64 149.05
N ARG A 41 -93.84 -34.64 149.79
CA ARG A 41 -92.59 -35.34 149.43
C ARG A 41 -92.74 -36.05 148.09
N ARG A 42 -93.85 -36.76 147.86
CA ARG A 42 -94.16 -37.40 146.58
C ARG A 42 -94.20 -36.40 145.43
N GLN A 43 -94.90 -35.27 145.57
CA GLN A 43 -94.92 -34.20 144.56
C GLN A 43 -93.53 -33.62 144.30
N MET A 44 -92.68 -33.45 145.33
CA MET A 44 -91.28 -33.07 145.11
C MET A 44 -90.48 -34.16 144.38
N PHE A 45 -90.69 -35.45 144.70
CA PHE A 45 -90.07 -36.55 143.97
C PHE A 45 -90.52 -36.61 142.51
N GLU A 46 -91.81 -36.45 142.22
CA GLU A 46 -92.36 -36.42 140.85
C GLU A 46 -91.82 -35.22 140.05
N VAL A 47 -91.69 -34.03 140.66
CA VAL A 47 -91.07 -32.86 140.02
C VAL A 47 -89.56 -33.04 139.84
N GLN A 48 -88.87 -33.64 140.81
CA GLN A 48 -87.44 -33.92 140.73
C GLN A 48 -87.15 -34.97 139.64
N GLU A 49 -87.95 -36.04 139.57
CA GLU A 49 -87.88 -37.07 138.53
C GLU A 49 -88.17 -36.47 137.14
N ALA A 50 -89.20 -35.61 137.01
CA ALA A 50 -89.48 -34.91 135.76
C ALA A 50 -88.35 -33.95 135.35
N LEU A 51 -87.76 -33.23 136.31
CA LEU A 51 -86.63 -32.33 136.08
C LEU A 51 -85.36 -33.10 135.68
N ASP A 52 -85.07 -34.21 136.34
CA ASP A 52 -83.90 -35.04 136.05
C ASP A 52 -84.07 -35.81 134.72
N ALA A 53 -85.28 -36.28 134.40
CA ALA A 53 -85.62 -36.80 133.08
C ALA A 53 -85.48 -35.72 131.98
N GLN A 54 -85.83 -34.46 132.27
CA GLN A 54 -85.64 -33.35 131.33
C GLN A 54 -84.15 -33.01 131.15
N LYS A 55 -83.35 -33.00 132.23
CA LYS A 55 -81.88 -32.87 132.15
C LYS A 55 -81.26 -34.00 131.32
N GLU A 56 -81.70 -35.24 131.53
CA GLU A 56 -81.23 -36.40 130.76
C GLU A 56 -81.66 -36.32 129.29
N GLU A 57 -82.84 -35.77 128.99
CA GLU A 57 -83.27 -35.48 127.62
C GLU A 57 -82.40 -34.39 126.98
N PHE A 58 -82.10 -33.30 127.71
CA PHE A 58 -81.21 -32.24 127.24
C PHE A 58 -79.78 -32.75 127.00
N ALA A 59 -79.19 -33.48 127.95
CA ALA A 59 -77.87 -34.08 127.81
C ALA A 59 -77.82 -35.02 126.59
N ARG A 60 -78.84 -35.85 126.36
CA ARG A 60 -78.93 -36.69 125.15
C ARG A 60 -79.03 -35.90 123.85
N ARG A 61 -79.70 -34.73 123.84
CA ARG A 61 -79.74 -33.84 122.66
C ARG A 61 -78.41 -33.11 122.45
N GLU A 62 -77.76 -32.66 123.52
CA GLU A 62 -76.44 -32.02 123.51
C GLU A 62 -75.37 -32.99 122.97
N ASP A 63 -75.33 -34.22 123.48
CA ASP A 63 -74.56 -35.35 122.95
C ASP A 63 -74.80 -35.57 121.45
N ALA A 64 -76.07 -35.56 121.02
CA ALA A 64 -76.43 -35.76 119.62
C ALA A 64 -75.99 -34.58 118.72
N PHE A 65 -76.01 -33.34 119.24
CA PHE A 65 -75.50 -32.18 118.53
C PHE A 65 -73.97 -32.19 118.46
N HIS A 66 -73.26 -32.49 119.55
CA HIS A 66 -71.80 -32.62 119.54
C HIS A 66 -71.35 -33.72 118.57
N ARG A 67 -71.92 -34.92 118.62
CA ARG A 67 -71.62 -35.98 117.64
C ARG A 67 -71.88 -35.55 116.19
N ARG A 68 -72.90 -34.73 115.96
CA ARG A 68 -73.21 -34.19 114.62
C ARG A 68 -72.23 -33.11 114.19
N GLU A 69 -71.80 -32.24 115.10
CA GLU A 69 -70.78 -31.21 114.87
C GLU A 69 -69.42 -31.83 114.59
N GLU A 70 -68.96 -32.78 115.42
CA GLU A 70 -67.76 -33.57 115.20
C GLU A 70 -67.81 -34.31 113.86
N GLY A 71 -68.94 -34.95 113.55
CA GLY A 71 -69.16 -35.65 112.28
C GLY A 71 -69.18 -34.71 111.07
N LEU A 72 -69.53 -33.43 111.23
CA LEU A 72 -69.47 -32.42 110.18
C LEU A 72 -68.05 -31.86 110.02
N ARG A 73 -67.38 -31.57 111.14
CA ARG A 73 -65.98 -31.11 111.19
C ARG A 73 -65.02 -32.14 110.60
N LYS A 74 -65.24 -33.43 110.86
CA LYS A 74 -64.49 -34.53 110.25
C LYS A 74 -64.67 -34.57 108.73
N LYS A 75 -65.90 -34.42 108.22
CA LYS A 75 -66.18 -34.38 106.78
C LYS A 75 -65.58 -33.15 106.09
N ASP A 76 -65.56 -32.01 106.77
CA ASP A 76 -64.90 -30.80 106.27
C ASP A 76 -63.37 -31.01 106.17
N LEU A 77 -62.74 -31.59 107.19
CA LEU A 77 -61.32 -31.96 107.17
C LEU A 77 -61.00 -32.96 106.03
N GLU A 78 -61.82 -34.00 105.87
CA GLU A 78 -61.70 -34.98 104.77
C GLU A 78 -61.83 -34.32 103.39
N LEU A 79 -62.71 -33.32 103.24
CA LEU A 79 -62.88 -32.56 102.00
C LEU A 79 -61.69 -31.63 101.74
N GLN A 80 -61.19 -30.93 102.76
CA GLN A 80 -59.98 -30.09 102.67
C GLN A 80 -58.75 -30.92 102.28
N GLU A 81 -58.54 -32.07 102.92
CA GLU A 81 -57.49 -33.02 102.53
C GLU A 81 -57.64 -33.50 101.08
N SER A 82 -58.87 -33.80 100.66
CA SER A 82 -59.16 -34.27 99.30
C SER A 82 -58.88 -33.17 98.26
N LEU A 83 -59.20 -31.91 98.56
CA LEU A 83 -58.87 -30.75 97.73
C LEU A 83 -57.35 -30.54 97.62
N ILE A 84 -56.60 -30.68 98.72
CA ILE A 84 -55.13 -30.59 98.69
C ILE A 84 -54.53 -31.72 97.84
N LYS A 85 -55.00 -32.96 98.03
CA LYS A 85 -54.58 -34.13 97.23
C LYS A 85 -54.90 -33.94 95.74
N PHE A 86 -56.09 -33.42 95.41
CA PHE A 86 -56.49 -33.15 94.03
C PHE A 86 -55.69 -32.00 93.39
N ASN A 87 -55.45 -30.91 94.11
CA ASN A 87 -54.63 -29.81 93.61
C ASN A 87 -53.19 -30.27 93.33
N LYS A 88 -52.60 -31.04 94.26
CA LYS A 88 -51.29 -31.69 94.05
C LYS A 88 -51.29 -32.61 92.83
N PHE A 89 -52.33 -33.44 92.65
CA PHE A 89 -52.47 -34.30 91.48
C PHE A 89 -52.55 -33.50 90.16
N LEU A 90 -53.30 -32.39 90.12
CA LEU A 90 -53.35 -31.51 88.96
C LEU A 90 -51.98 -30.89 88.66
N GLN A 91 -51.28 -30.36 89.66
CA GLN A 91 -49.93 -29.81 89.48
C GLN A 91 -48.94 -30.87 88.97
N GLU A 92 -48.97 -32.09 89.52
CA GLU A 92 -48.12 -33.19 89.06
C GLU A 92 -48.47 -33.64 87.64
N ASN A 93 -49.75 -33.69 87.27
CA ASN A 93 -50.21 -34.06 85.94
C ASN A 93 -49.80 -33.01 84.90
N GLU A 94 -50.04 -31.73 85.20
CA GLU A 94 -49.61 -30.59 84.38
C GLU A 94 -48.08 -30.57 84.22
N SER A 95 -47.34 -30.86 85.29
CA SER A 95 -45.88 -31.01 85.24
C SER A 95 -45.43 -32.20 84.37
N LYS A 96 -46.15 -33.33 84.40
CA LYS A 96 -45.92 -34.49 83.51
C LYS A 96 -46.23 -34.14 82.05
N ARG A 97 -47.36 -33.46 81.79
CA ARG A 97 -47.80 -32.98 80.47
C ARG A 97 -46.77 -32.04 79.86
N ASN A 98 -46.34 -31.02 80.60
CA ASN A 98 -45.35 -30.05 80.13
C ASN A 98 -43.97 -30.68 79.88
N ARG A 99 -43.54 -31.67 80.70
CA ARG A 99 -42.34 -32.47 80.39
C ARG A 99 -42.49 -33.29 79.11
N ALA A 100 -43.64 -33.91 78.87
CA ALA A 100 -43.88 -34.70 77.66
C ALA A 100 -43.91 -33.81 76.41
N VAL A 101 -44.64 -32.69 76.45
CA VAL A 101 -44.68 -31.70 75.36
C VAL A 101 -43.31 -31.12 75.07
N LYS A 102 -42.51 -30.80 76.11
CA LYS A 102 -41.14 -30.30 75.91
C LYS A 102 -40.25 -31.35 75.24
N ARG A 103 -40.24 -32.61 75.70
CA ARG A 103 -39.46 -33.68 75.04
C ARG A 103 -39.87 -33.86 73.58
N ALA A 104 -41.16 -33.93 73.28
CA ALA A 104 -41.65 -34.03 71.91
C ALA A 104 -41.21 -32.84 71.04
N SER A 105 -41.22 -31.61 71.57
CA SER A 105 -40.72 -30.42 70.87
C SER A 105 -39.21 -30.50 70.60
N ASP A 106 -38.42 -30.93 71.59
CA ASP A 106 -36.97 -31.02 71.48
C ASP A 106 -36.54 -32.18 70.55
N GLU A 107 -37.26 -33.31 70.58
CA GLU A 107 -37.13 -34.44 69.63
C GLU A 107 -37.46 -34.01 68.19
N VAL A 108 -38.54 -33.25 67.96
CA VAL A 108 -38.89 -32.72 66.63
C VAL A 108 -37.80 -31.78 66.10
N LYS A 109 -37.26 -30.88 66.93
CA LYS A 109 -36.12 -30.01 66.55
C LYS A 109 -34.89 -30.83 66.21
N GLN A 110 -34.58 -31.85 67.01
CA GLN A 110 -33.44 -32.73 66.76
C GLN A 110 -33.63 -33.51 65.45
N ARG A 111 -34.85 -33.99 65.17
CA ARG A 111 -35.19 -34.65 63.90
C ARG A 111 -34.98 -33.71 62.71
N MET A 112 -35.50 -32.47 62.77
CA MET A 112 -35.34 -31.47 61.71
C MET A 112 -33.88 -31.12 61.42
N THR A 113 -33.05 -30.92 62.46
CA THR A 113 -31.61 -30.66 62.27
C THR A 113 -30.87 -31.84 61.65
N LYS A 114 -31.26 -33.08 61.98
CA LYS A 114 -30.73 -34.30 61.34
C LYS A 114 -31.23 -34.48 59.90
N GLU A 115 -32.49 -34.17 59.60
CA GLU A 115 -33.05 -34.21 58.23
C GLU A 115 -32.32 -33.21 57.31
N GLN A 116 -32.05 -31.99 57.79
CA GLN A 116 -31.27 -30.99 57.07
C GLN A 116 -29.84 -31.46 56.79
N GLU A 117 -29.16 -32.06 57.79
CA GLU A 117 -27.81 -32.58 57.62
C GLU A 117 -27.77 -33.79 56.66
N VAL A 118 -28.77 -34.67 56.71
CA VAL A 118 -28.90 -35.78 55.75
C VAL A 118 -29.09 -35.24 54.33
N ALA A 119 -29.96 -34.26 54.11
CA ALA A 119 -30.15 -33.65 52.79
C ALA A 119 -28.87 -32.97 52.26
N ARG A 120 -28.12 -32.28 53.14
CA ARG A 120 -26.81 -31.68 52.83
C ARG A 120 -25.79 -32.74 52.40
N LEU A 121 -25.66 -33.82 53.18
CA LEU A 121 -24.73 -34.92 52.91
C LEU A 121 -25.11 -35.71 51.65
N GLN A 122 -26.41 -35.94 51.41
CA GLN A 122 -26.90 -36.55 50.16
C GLN A 122 -26.52 -35.72 48.94
N THR A 123 -26.71 -34.40 49.01
CA THR A 123 -26.31 -33.49 47.93
C THR A 123 -24.80 -33.58 47.67
N GLN A 124 -23.97 -33.53 48.72
CA GLN A 124 -22.51 -33.67 48.59
C GLN A 124 -22.09 -35.02 48.00
N LEU A 125 -22.75 -36.12 48.41
CA LEU A 125 -22.50 -37.45 47.86
C LEU A 125 -22.83 -37.49 46.36
N THR A 126 -23.97 -36.93 45.93
CA THR A 126 -24.33 -36.90 44.50
C THR A 126 -23.33 -36.11 43.64
N VAL A 127 -22.79 -34.99 44.15
CA VAL A 127 -21.78 -34.19 43.45
C VAL A 127 -20.46 -34.97 43.33
N LEU A 128 -19.97 -35.54 44.43
CA LEU A 128 -18.74 -36.35 44.44
C LEU A 128 -18.85 -37.59 43.55
N GLN A 129 -20.03 -38.19 43.48
CA GLN A 129 -20.27 -39.35 42.61
C GLN A 129 -20.28 -38.95 41.12
N GLN A 130 -20.90 -37.82 40.76
CA GLN A 130 -20.82 -37.26 39.40
C GLN A 130 -19.37 -36.90 39.00
N GLU A 131 -18.61 -36.31 39.92
CA GLU A 131 -17.19 -36.01 39.71
C GLU A 131 -16.37 -37.30 39.51
N SER A 132 -16.58 -38.32 40.36
CA SER A 132 -15.94 -39.63 40.23
C SER A 132 -16.26 -40.31 38.89
N ASP A 133 -17.52 -40.28 38.45
CA ASP A 133 -17.95 -40.84 37.17
C ASP A 133 -17.34 -40.09 35.97
N ALA A 134 -17.23 -38.76 36.06
CA ALA A 134 -16.60 -37.92 35.05
C ALA A 134 -15.08 -38.17 34.95
N LEU A 135 -14.36 -38.20 36.08
CA LEU A 135 -12.94 -38.58 36.11
C LEU A 135 -12.75 -40.01 35.59
N GLY A 136 -13.62 -40.95 35.99
CA GLY A 136 -13.59 -42.32 35.49
C GLY A 136 -13.81 -42.40 33.97
N ALA A 137 -14.68 -41.58 33.40
CA ALA A 137 -14.86 -41.48 31.95
C ALA A 137 -13.62 -40.90 31.25
N GLN A 138 -13.00 -39.87 31.83
CA GLN A 138 -11.76 -39.28 31.32
C GLN A 138 -10.59 -40.28 31.35
N VAL A 139 -10.43 -41.03 32.45
CA VAL A 139 -9.43 -42.10 32.56
C VAL A 139 -9.68 -43.18 31.49
N ARG A 140 -10.91 -43.66 31.33
CA ARG A 140 -11.26 -44.61 30.25
C ARG A 140 -10.96 -44.07 28.86
N HIS A 141 -11.17 -42.76 28.63
CA HIS A 141 -10.84 -42.13 27.35
C HIS A 141 -9.33 -42.09 27.10
N HIS A 142 -8.51 -41.78 28.11
CA HIS A 142 -7.05 -41.68 27.96
C HIS A 142 -6.34 -43.04 27.94
N LEU A 143 -6.89 -44.05 28.61
CA LEU A 143 -6.31 -45.39 28.72
C LEU A 143 -6.01 -46.03 27.35
N LYS A 144 -6.83 -45.74 26.32
CA LYS A 144 -6.58 -46.25 24.95
C LYS A 144 -5.30 -45.68 24.33
N TYR A 145 -4.92 -44.43 24.67
CA TYR A 145 -3.68 -43.82 24.21
C TYR A 145 -2.49 -44.33 25.02
N THR A 146 -2.64 -44.48 26.34
CA THR A 146 -1.63 -45.11 27.21
C THR A 146 -1.29 -46.50 26.71
N ARG A 147 -2.30 -47.35 26.49
CA ARG A 147 -2.13 -48.71 25.95
C ARG A 147 -1.49 -48.73 24.56
N TYR A 148 -1.81 -47.76 23.70
CA TYR A 148 -1.16 -47.63 22.41
C TYR A 148 0.34 -47.30 22.56
N LEU A 149 0.70 -46.36 23.43
CA LEU A 149 2.09 -45.99 23.67
C LEU A 149 2.89 -47.13 24.33
N GLU A 150 2.28 -47.87 25.26
CA GLU A 150 2.84 -49.11 25.85
C GLU A 150 3.10 -50.17 24.76
N LEU A 151 2.15 -50.40 23.84
CA LEU A 151 2.34 -51.34 22.72
C LEU A 151 3.46 -50.91 21.75
N VAL A 152 3.66 -49.60 21.54
CA VAL A 152 4.76 -49.09 20.71
C VAL A 152 6.11 -49.24 21.43
N GLN A 153 6.14 -49.02 22.74
CA GLN A 153 7.32 -49.23 23.58
C GLN A 153 7.70 -50.72 23.68
N GLU A 154 6.73 -51.62 23.82
CA GLU A 154 6.93 -53.08 23.77
C GLU A 154 7.48 -53.55 22.41
N ALA A 155 7.08 -52.87 21.31
CA ALA A 155 7.57 -53.19 19.97
C ALA A 155 8.99 -52.68 19.66
N VAL A 156 9.45 -51.60 20.35
CA VAL A 156 10.77 -50.99 20.12
C VAL A 156 11.46 -50.61 21.45
N PRO A 157 11.75 -51.58 22.34
CA PRO A 157 12.24 -51.32 23.69
C PRO A 157 13.70 -50.81 23.72
N GLU A 158 14.51 -51.13 22.71
CA GLU A 158 15.92 -50.72 22.62
C GLU A 158 16.09 -49.21 22.33
N ASP A 159 15.22 -48.64 21.48
CA ASP A 159 15.27 -47.21 21.13
C ASP A 159 14.50 -46.32 22.12
N TYR A 160 13.43 -46.85 22.75
CA TYR A 160 12.54 -46.11 23.66
C TYR A 160 12.20 -46.97 24.90
N PRO A 161 13.11 -47.06 25.89
CA PRO A 161 12.89 -47.86 27.09
C PRO A 161 11.65 -47.42 27.88
N GLU A 162 11.36 -46.12 27.95
CA GLU A 162 10.14 -45.58 28.57
C GLU A 162 9.20 -44.91 27.55
N VAL A 163 7.89 -44.95 27.83
CA VAL A 163 6.89 -44.16 27.10
C VAL A 163 7.20 -42.65 27.13
N SER A 164 7.89 -42.18 28.18
CA SER A 164 8.39 -40.81 28.29
C SER A 164 9.33 -40.45 27.14
N ASP A 165 10.24 -41.36 26.77
CA ASP A 165 11.23 -41.15 25.71
C ASP A 165 10.57 -41.00 24.35
N LEU A 166 9.58 -41.83 24.05
CA LEU A 166 8.76 -41.75 22.84
C LEU A 166 8.02 -40.40 22.74
N VAL A 167 7.43 -39.92 23.85
CA VAL A 167 6.73 -38.64 23.90
C VAL A 167 7.70 -37.46 23.76
N ASN A 168 8.87 -37.52 24.39
CA ASN A 168 9.90 -36.49 24.28
C ASN A 168 10.50 -36.45 22.85
N ARG A 169 10.77 -37.61 22.25
CA ARG A 169 11.21 -37.73 20.85
C ARG A 169 10.18 -37.14 19.89
N TYR A 170 8.90 -37.46 20.07
CA TYR A 170 7.82 -36.87 19.28
C TYR A 170 7.74 -35.36 19.46
N ARG A 171 7.88 -34.84 20.69
CA ARG A 171 7.90 -33.39 20.97
C ARG A 171 9.04 -32.72 20.19
N THR A 172 10.28 -33.18 20.35
CA THR A 172 11.44 -32.61 19.65
C THR A 172 11.30 -32.70 18.13
N LEU A 173 10.81 -33.83 17.60
CA LEU A 173 10.62 -33.99 16.15
C LEU A 173 9.51 -33.06 15.61
N ARG A 174 8.42 -32.87 16.37
CA ARG A 174 7.33 -31.94 16.03
C ARG A 174 7.79 -30.49 16.08
N GLU A 175 8.55 -30.10 17.09
CA GLU A 175 9.14 -28.75 17.21
C GLU A 175 10.12 -28.49 16.06
N THR A 176 11.03 -29.43 15.80
CA THR A 176 11.98 -29.36 14.66
C THR A 176 11.26 -29.28 13.32
N ASN A 177 10.18 -30.05 13.11
CA ASN A 177 9.40 -30.01 11.88
C ASN A 177 8.64 -28.67 11.72
N HIS A 178 8.10 -28.12 12.81
CA HIS A 178 7.44 -26.81 12.81
C HIS A 178 8.43 -25.69 12.48
N ASP A 179 9.62 -25.69 13.08
CA ASP A 179 10.65 -24.70 12.80
C ASP A 179 11.24 -24.86 11.39
N LEU A 180 11.44 -26.09 10.90
CA LEU A 180 11.86 -26.34 9.52
C LEU A 180 10.81 -25.85 8.51
N THR A 181 9.52 -26.08 8.79
CA THR A 181 8.40 -25.59 7.95
C THR A 181 8.35 -24.07 7.94
N ARG A 182 8.53 -23.41 9.11
CA ARG A 182 8.61 -21.95 9.19
C ARG A 182 9.80 -21.40 8.38
N ASN A 183 10.98 -22.02 8.52
CA ASN A 183 12.18 -21.59 7.80
C ASN A 183 12.04 -21.82 6.29
N GLN A 184 11.40 -22.92 5.86
CA GLN A 184 11.10 -23.17 4.46
C GLN A 184 10.23 -22.05 3.87
N ILE A 185 9.13 -21.69 4.55
CA ILE A 185 8.25 -20.60 4.11
C ILE A 185 9.03 -19.28 4.02
N ALA A 186 9.80 -18.92 5.04
CA ALA A 186 10.58 -17.69 5.04
C ALA A 186 11.63 -17.63 3.91
N HIS A 187 12.31 -18.74 3.62
CA HIS A 187 13.26 -18.80 2.50
C HIS A 187 12.57 -18.83 1.13
N GLU A 188 11.37 -19.39 1.03
CA GLU A 188 10.56 -19.37 -0.20
C GLU A 188 10.05 -17.95 -0.50
N GLU A 189 9.58 -17.22 0.51
CA GLU A 189 9.24 -15.79 0.43
C GLU A 189 10.45 -14.92 0.04
N GLU A 190 11.61 -15.14 0.68
CA GLU A 190 12.86 -14.42 0.37
C GLU A 190 13.33 -14.72 -1.07
N SER A 191 13.23 -15.98 -1.50
CA SER A 191 13.58 -16.39 -2.87
C SER A 191 12.60 -15.83 -3.90
N GLU A 192 11.31 -15.71 -3.57
CA GLU A 192 10.34 -15.05 -4.43
C GLU A 192 10.61 -13.55 -4.56
N SER A 193 10.90 -12.84 -3.46
CA SER A 193 11.25 -11.41 -3.52
C SER A 193 12.45 -11.18 -4.44
N LYS A 194 13.53 -11.94 -4.26
CA LYS A 194 14.73 -11.85 -5.12
C LYS A 194 14.43 -12.18 -6.58
N ARG A 195 13.54 -13.15 -6.85
CA ARG A 195 13.08 -13.50 -8.22
C ARG A 195 12.27 -12.36 -8.85
N LEU A 196 11.41 -11.69 -8.08
CA LEU A 196 10.62 -10.54 -8.53
C LEU A 196 11.51 -9.32 -8.80
N GLU A 197 12.42 -8.99 -7.88
CA GLU A 197 13.44 -7.94 -8.04
C GLU A 197 14.29 -8.15 -9.29
N PHE A 198 14.81 -9.36 -9.50
CA PHE A 198 15.60 -9.71 -10.68
C PHE A 198 14.78 -9.63 -11.98
N SER A 199 13.50 -10.00 -11.96
CA SER A 199 12.59 -9.83 -13.10
C SER A 199 12.31 -8.35 -13.41
N ALA A 200 12.14 -7.52 -12.39
CA ALA A 200 11.97 -6.08 -12.53
C ALA A 200 13.22 -5.42 -13.12
N PHE A 201 14.40 -5.73 -12.58
CA PHE A 201 15.69 -5.25 -13.09
C PHE A 201 15.93 -5.64 -14.55
N GLN A 202 15.63 -6.89 -14.94
CA GLN A 202 15.73 -7.31 -16.35
C GLN A 202 14.81 -6.49 -17.27
N LYS A 203 13.56 -6.23 -16.86
CA LYS A 203 12.61 -5.42 -17.63
C LYS A 203 13.09 -3.97 -17.75
N GLU A 204 13.61 -3.40 -16.67
CA GLU A 204 14.19 -2.06 -16.65
C GLU A 204 15.37 -1.96 -17.62
N ARG A 205 16.35 -2.87 -17.54
CA ARG A 205 17.51 -2.88 -18.47
C ARG A 205 17.11 -3.15 -19.92
N ALA A 206 16.10 -3.99 -20.18
CA ALA A 206 15.56 -4.15 -21.53
C ALA A 206 14.94 -2.86 -22.07
N ASN A 207 14.19 -2.11 -21.24
CA ASN A 207 13.62 -0.81 -21.59
C ASN A 207 14.70 0.26 -21.81
N GLU A 208 15.77 0.28 -21.01
CA GLU A 208 16.92 1.15 -21.23
C GLU A 208 17.59 0.84 -22.58
N ILE A 209 17.86 -0.44 -22.89
CA ILE A 209 18.44 -0.84 -24.17
C ILE A 209 17.56 -0.40 -25.35
N LEU A 210 16.24 -0.56 -25.26
CA LEU A 210 15.32 -0.04 -26.27
C LEU A 210 15.38 1.49 -26.38
N THR A 211 15.52 2.20 -25.26
CA THR A 211 15.66 3.66 -25.21
C THR A 211 16.97 4.11 -25.87
N PHE A 212 18.09 3.45 -25.58
CA PHE A 212 19.37 3.71 -26.23
C PHE A 212 19.35 3.38 -27.72
N ASN A 213 18.75 2.25 -28.13
CA ASN A 213 18.59 1.90 -29.55
C ASN A 213 17.76 2.94 -30.31
N ASN A 214 16.67 3.44 -29.70
CA ASN A 214 15.90 4.55 -30.27
C ASN A 214 16.73 5.84 -30.37
N ARG A 215 17.58 6.13 -29.37
CA ARG A 215 18.48 7.29 -29.44
C ARG A 215 19.55 7.12 -30.53
N ILE A 216 20.18 5.95 -30.65
CA ILE A 216 21.13 5.62 -31.73
C ILE A 216 20.45 5.81 -33.10
N ALA A 217 19.25 5.27 -33.30
CA ALA A 217 18.51 5.46 -34.55
C ALA A 217 18.15 6.93 -34.83
N SER A 218 17.91 7.75 -33.81
CA SER A 218 17.72 9.20 -34.00
C SER A 218 19.02 9.90 -34.43
N LEU A 219 20.14 9.61 -33.76
CA LEU A 219 21.46 10.17 -34.08
C LEU A 219 21.98 9.71 -35.45
N GLN A 220 21.69 8.48 -35.87
CA GLN A 220 22.01 7.99 -37.21
C GLN A 220 21.26 8.77 -38.30
N ARG A 221 19.96 9.03 -38.12
CA ARG A 221 19.19 9.87 -39.07
C ARG A 221 19.67 11.33 -39.07
N GLU A 222 20.07 11.86 -37.92
CA GLU A 222 20.69 13.19 -37.83
C GLU A 222 22.03 13.22 -38.60
N LEU A 223 22.89 12.21 -38.42
CA LEU A 223 24.16 12.07 -39.14
C LEU A 223 23.96 11.93 -40.65
N GLU A 224 23.14 10.98 -41.11
CA GLU A 224 22.81 10.77 -42.53
C GLU A 224 22.29 12.05 -43.20
N ARG A 225 21.52 12.86 -42.46
CA ARG A 225 21.00 14.15 -42.92
C ARG A 225 22.11 15.19 -43.08
N GLU A 226 23.05 15.29 -42.14
CA GLU A 226 24.18 16.21 -42.23
C GLU A 226 25.21 15.77 -43.28
N GLU A 227 25.48 14.46 -43.41
CA GLU A 227 26.29 13.88 -44.50
C GLU A 227 25.69 14.19 -45.87
N LEU A 228 24.37 14.03 -46.05
CA LEU A 228 23.67 14.37 -47.28
C LEU A 228 23.74 15.88 -47.59
N GLN A 229 23.71 16.74 -46.57
CA GLN A 229 23.91 18.19 -46.74
C GLN A 229 25.36 18.51 -47.14
N ALA A 230 26.35 17.88 -46.50
CA ALA A 230 27.76 18.05 -46.85
C ALA A 230 28.05 17.61 -48.29
N VAL A 231 27.51 16.48 -48.75
CA VAL A 231 27.64 16.01 -50.14
C VAL A 231 26.98 16.99 -51.13
N ARG A 232 25.82 17.56 -50.79
CA ARG A 232 25.17 18.59 -51.63
C ARG A 232 26.02 19.85 -51.75
N LEU A 233 26.53 20.37 -50.64
CA LEU A 233 27.42 21.54 -50.62
C LEU A 233 28.75 21.27 -51.33
N GLN A 234 29.28 20.04 -51.25
CA GLN A 234 30.45 19.63 -52.02
C GLN A 234 30.16 19.63 -53.52
N HIS A 235 29.01 19.12 -53.96
CA HIS A 235 28.63 19.18 -55.39
C HIS A 235 28.39 20.61 -55.88
N GLU A 236 27.82 21.49 -55.05
CA GLU A 236 27.63 22.90 -55.37
C GLU A 236 28.98 23.64 -55.49
N THR A 237 29.88 23.44 -54.53
CA THR A 237 31.24 24.02 -54.56
C THR A 237 32.09 23.45 -55.68
N ASP A 238 32.02 22.15 -55.98
CA ASP A 238 32.66 21.53 -57.16
C ASP A 238 32.12 22.12 -58.47
N ALA A 239 30.81 22.37 -58.58
CA ALA A 239 30.21 22.97 -59.76
C ALA A 239 30.69 24.42 -59.95
N ILE A 240 30.72 25.21 -58.87
CA ILE A 240 31.29 26.56 -58.86
C ILE A 240 32.77 26.50 -59.26
N LEU A 241 33.55 25.59 -58.68
CA LEU A 241 34.98 25.42 -58.97
C LEU A 241 35.22 25.04 -60.45
N ARG A 242 34.41 24.16 -61.04
CA ARG A 242 34.47 23.84 -62.47
C ARG A 242 34.18 25.05 -63.36
N VAL A 243 33.16 25.84 -63.02
CA VAL A 243 32.82 27.08 -63.76
C VAL A 243 33.95 28.11 -63.62
N THR A 244 34.50 28.30 -62.43
CA THR A 244 35.61 29.22 -62.18
C THR A 244 36.87 28.76 -62.92
N THR A 245 37.29 27.51 -62.78
CA THR A 245 38.48 26.97 -63.48
C THR A 245 38.33 27.03 -65.01
N GLN A 246 37.14 26.79 -65.57
CA GLN A 246 36.88 26.97 -67.00
C GLN A 246 37.02 28.44 -67.43
N LYS A 247 36.53 29.40 -66.63
CA LYS A 247 36.73 30.84 -66.86
C LYS A 247 38.21 31.24 -66.75
N THR A 248 38.92 30.75 -65.73
CA THR A 248 40.36 30.99 -65.54
C THR A 248 41.17 30.43 -66.70
N LEU A 249 40.82 29.24 -67.22
CA LEU A 249 41.46 28.65 -68.40
C LEU A 249 41.21 29.48 -69.66
N ALA A 250 39.97 29.91 -69.91
CA ALA A 250 39.64 30.76 -71.05
C ALA A 250 40.38 32.11 -70.98
N LEU A 251 40.45 32.72 -69.80
CA LEU A 251 41.23 33.94 -69.53
C LEU A 251 42.73 33.71 -69.77
N GLY A 252 43.29 32.59 -69.30
CA GLY A 252 44.68 32.20 -69.57
C GLY A 252 44.97 32.00 -71.06
N GLN A 253 44.05 31.38 -71.80
CA GLN A 253 44.14 31.23 -73.26
C GLN A 253 44.10 32.58 -73.98
N ILE A 254 43.25 33.51 -73.54
CA ILE A 254 43.19 34.88 -74.07
C ILE A 254 44.52 35.60 -73.83
N ILE A 255 45.07 35.54 -72.61
CA ILE A 255 46.39 36.15 -72.30
C ILE A 255 47.50 35.52 -73.14
N MET A 256 47.54 34.20 -73.31
CA MET A 256 48.52 33.54 -74.17
C MET A 256 48.35 33.93 -75.65
N ALA A 257 47.12 34.09 -76.14
CA ALA A 257 46.85 34.55 -77.50
C ALA A 257 47.31 36.00 -77.72
N ILE A 258 47.07 36.88 -76.74
CA ILE A 258 47.56 38.27 -76.74
C ILE A 258 49.08 38.30 -76.72
N GLY A 259 49.73 37.56 -75.83
CA GLY A 259 51.19 37.47 -75.75
C GLY A 259 51.82 36.92 -77.04
N ASN A 260 51.23 35.89 -77.64
CA ASN A 260 51.65 35.36 -78.95
C ASN A 260 51.47 36.39 -80.08
N LEU A 261 50.39 37.19 -80.05
CA LEU A 261 50.13 38.23 -81.03
C LEU A 261 51.10 39.39 -80.88
N LEU A 262 51.32 39.89 -79.66
CA LEU A 262 52.34 40.86 -79.31
C LEU A 262 53.72 40.38 -79.77
N GLN A 263 54.10 39.13 -79.48
CA GLN A 263 55.36 38.55 -79.93
C GLN A 263 55.47 38.53 -81.46
N ARG A 264 54.39 38.24 -82.20
CA ARG A 264 54.39 38.31 -83.67
C ARG A 264 54.47 39.72 -84.23
N CYS A 265 53.92 40.72 -83.54
CA CYS A 265 54.03 42.14 -83.91
C CYS A 265 55.42 42.72 -83.59
N THR A 266 56.09 42.22 -82.55
CA THR A 266 57.37 42.75 -82.05
C THR A 266 58.62 41.97 -82.50
N SER A 267 58.49 40.70 -82.91
CA SER A 267 59.64 39.88 -83.33
C SER A 267 59.89 39.87 -84.85
N GLY A 268 61.17 39.86 -85.23
CA GLY A 268 61.63 39.93 -86.61
C GLY A 268 61.77 41.37 -87.14
N ILE A 269 61.88 41.50 -88.47
CA ILE A 269 62.24 42.75 -89.19
C ILE A 269 61.30 43.93 -88.89
N HIS A 270 60.10 43.67 -88.37
CA HIS A 270 59.10 44.71 -88.07
C HIS A 270 59.29 45.33 -86.67
N GLY A 271 60.02 44.67 -85.76
CA GLY A 271 60.38 45.23 -84.45
C GLY A 271 61.31 46.46 -84.54
N GLN A 272 61.96 46.69 -85.68
CA GLN A 272 62.78 47.86 -85.98
C GLN A 272 62.03 48.97 -86.76
N ILE A 273 60.73 48.76 -87.04
CA ILE A 273 59.85 49.73 -87.73
C ILE A 273 58.91 50.45 -86.73
N LEU A 274 58.85 49.99 -85.48
CA LEU A 274 58.20 50.69 -84.35
C LEU A 274 58.93 51.99 -84.00
N LYS A 275 58.67 53.04 -84.78
CA LYS A 275 58.80 54.43 -84.31
C LYS A 275 57.48 54.80 -83.65
N HIS A 276 57.54 55.32 -82.42
CA HIS A 276 56.41 55.69 -81.55
C HIS A 276 55.85 54.62 -80.60
N VAL A 277 56.72 54.01 -79.78
CA VAL A 277 56.42 53.85 -78.34
C VAL A 277 57.65 54.27 -77.52
N GLU A 278 57.68 55.51 -77.05
CA GLU A 278 58.52 55.90 -75.91
C GLU A 278 57.75 55.54 -74.63
N GLY A 279 58.28 54.64 -73.78
CA GLY A 279 57.56 54.28 -72.55
C GLY A 279 58.01 53.03 -71.79
N SER A 280 59.21 53.07 -71.19
CA SER A 280 59.56 52.30 -69.98
C SER A 280 59.34 50.77 -69.96
N TYR A 281 60.27 50.01 -70.57
CA TYR A 281 60.53 48.63 -70.13
C TYR A 281 61.49 48.64 -68.93
N HIS A 282 60.95 48.73 -67.71
CA HIS A 282 61.76 48.58 -66.51
C HIS A 282 61.92 47.10 -66.11
N ALA A 283 63.12 46.58 -66.29
CA ALA A 283 63.54 45.33 -65.67
C ALA A 283 63.88 45.58 -64.19
N GLN A 284 63.03 45.08 -63.31
CA GLN A 284 63.29 44.81 -61.89
C GLN A 284 62.53 43.52 -61.55
N GLY A 285 63.01 42.62 -60.71
CA GLY A 285 64.22 42.65 -59.90
C GLY A 285 63.98 41.70 -58.73
N SER A 286 64.70 40.58 -58.66
CA SER A 286 64.43 39.56 -57.64
C SER A 286 64.77 40.09 -56.24
N SER A 287 63.75 40.30 -55.41
CA SER A 287 63.92 40.62 -53.98
C SER A 287 63.44 39.47 -53.11
N ASN A 288 64.36 38.56 -52.77
CA ASN A 288 64.20 37.75 -51.56
C ASN A 288 64.09 38.71 -50.38
N GLN A 289 62.99 38.65 -49.62
CA GLN A 289 62.96 39.19 -48.27
C GLN A 289 62.78 38.06 -47.27
N SER A 290 63.84 37.85 -46.50
CA SER A 290 63.89 36.94 -45.37
C SER A 290 63.28 37.61 -44.14
N GLY A 291 62.36 36.89 -43.50
CA GLY A 291 61.80 37.15 -42.17
C GLY A 291 60.99 35.90 -41.82
N SER A 292 61.41 34.97 -40.95
CA SER A 292 62.12 35.15 -39.68
C SER A 292 61.41 36.13 -38.76
N ASP A 293 60.35 35.66 -38.13
CA ASP A 293 60.32 35.68 -36.67
C ASP A 293 59.73 34.37 -36.14
N ASN A 294 60.50 33.73 -35.24
CA ASN A 294 60.00 32.66 -34.37
C ASN A 294 59.34 33.30 -33.15
N HIS A 295 58.29 32.67 -32.61
CA HIS A 295 58.31 32.42 -31.18
C HIS A 295 57.56 31.13 -30.78
N ASP A 296 58.16 30.41 -29.84
CA ASP A 296 57.78 29.07 -29.38
C ASP A 296 56.42 28.96 -28.66
N GLY A 297 55.85 27.75 -28.68
CA GLY A 297 54.65 27.35 -27.94
C GLY A 297 54.47 25.81 -27.90
N ASN A 298 55.43 25.11 -27.30
CA ASN A 298 55.60 23.64 -27.34
C ASN A 298 54.65 22.83 -26.40
N ALA A 299 54.01 21.77 -26.93
CA ALA A 299 53.73 20.44 -26.31
C ALA A 299 52.67 19.68 -27.15
N VAL A 300 52.94 18.59 -27.89
CA VAL A 300 53.27 17.20 -27.45
C VAL A 300 52.09 16.51 -26.71
N SER A 301 51.57 15.33 -27.08
CA SER A 301 51.64 14.49 -28.30
C SER A 301 50.71 13.26 -28.15
N SER A 302 49.99 12.81 -29.19
CA SER A 302 49.77 11.38 -29.52
C SER A 302 48.75 11.18 -30.68
N ALA A 303 49.28 11.09 -31.90
CA ALA A 303 48.67 10.37 -33.03
C ALA A 303 49.10 8.87 -32.94
N PRO A 304 48.72 7.91 -33.83
CA PRO A 304 48.07 8.02 -35.15
C PRO A 304 46.79 7.10 -35.27
N VAL A 305 46.06 6.90 -36.38
CA VAL A 305 46.45 6.51 -37.75
C VAL A 305 45.39 6.91 -38.80
N THR A 306 45.84 7.73 -39.76
CA THR A 306 45.48 7.86 -41.20
C THR A 306 44.21 7.22 -41.79
N VAL A 307 43.58 7.95 -42.74
CA VAL A 307 43.66 7.63 -44.19
C VAL A 307 43.37 8.90 -45.02
N SER A 308 44.00 8.99 -46.20
CA SER A 308 43.92 9.98 -47.30
C SER A 308 42.86 11.11 -47.28
N GLY A 309 43.13 12.34 -47.74
CA GLY A 309 44.32 12.82 -48.45
C GLY A 309 43.94 13.67 -49.69
N ALA A 310 44.09 15.00 -49.59
CA ALA A 310 43.98 15.92 -50.72
C ALA A 310 45.02 17.04 -50.55
N LYS A 311 46.22 16.84 -51.11
CA LYS A 311 47.17 17.93 -51.37
C LYS A 311 46.79 18.62 -52.68
N SER A 312 47.27 19.86 -52.81
CA SER A 312 47.39 20.65 -54.04
C SER A 312 46.10 20.95 -54.82
N SER A 313 45.65 22.20 -54.71
CA SER A 313 45.42 23.00 -55.91
C SER A 313 46.17 24.31 -55.78
N THR A 314 47.17 24.53 -56.63
CA THR A 314 47.85 25.81 -56.85
C THR A 314 46.83 26.82 -57.40
N GLY A 315 46.12 27.49 -56.50
CA GLY A 315 45.25 28.61 -56.85
C GLY A 315 46.11 29.81 -57.23
N ILE A 316 46.10 30.16 -58.51
CA ILE A 316 46.51 31.50 -58.98
C ILE A 316 45.63 32.49 -58.22
N SER A 317 46.20 33.46 -57.50
CA SER A 317 45.38 34.35 -56.67
C SER A 317 44.53 35.27 -57.55
N ASP A 318 43.35 35.69 -57.08
CA ASP A 318 42.52 36.64 -57.84
C ASP A 318 43.29 37.94 -58.14
N ALA A 319 44.23 38.33 -57.27
CA ALA A 319 45.13 39.45 -57.49
C ALA A 319 46.08 39.20 -58.68
N ASP A 320 46.64 38.00 -58.81
CA ASP A 320 47.45 37.61 -59.97
C ASP A 320 46.62 37.62 -61.25
N VAL A 321 45.39 37.09 -61.22
CA VAL A 321 44.48 37.07 -62.38
C VAL A 321 44.17 38.49 -62.85
N ILE A 322 43.86 39.40 -61.93
CA ILE A 322 43.59 40.82 -62.24
C ILE A 322 44.85 41.50 -62.81
N HIS A 323 46.02 41.27 -62.21
CA HIS A 323 47.27 41.88 -62.65
C HIS A 323 47.69 41.40 -64.07
N HIS A 324 47.55 40.10 -64.36
CA HIS A 324 47.80 39.58 -65.71
C HIS A 324 46.76 40.10 -66.72
N GLY A 325 45.50 40.27 -66.31
CA GLY A 325 44.46 40.88 -67.13
C GLY A 325 44.78 42.34 -67.49
N GLN A 326 45.19 43.16 -66.52
CA GLN A 326 45.61 44.54 -66.74
C GLN A 326 46.81 44.62 -67.70
N ARG A 327 47.81 43.73 -67.53
CA ARG A 327 48.98 43.68 -68.41
C ARG A 327 48.62 43.27 -69.84
N ALA A 328 47.71 42.32 -70.01
CA ALA A 328 47.24 41.89 -71.33
C ALA A 328 46.43 42.98 -72.07
N VAL A 329 45.78 43.91 -71.36
CA VAL A 329 45.17 45.10 -72.00
C VAL A 329 46.24 46.03 -72.57
N ILE A 330 47.32 46.29 -71.82
CA ILE A 330 48.45 47.11 -72.29
C ILE A 330 49.12 46.44 -73.51
N ASP A 331 49.31 45.12 -73.47
CA ASP A 331 49.87 44.34 -74.58
C ASP A 331 48.98 44.42 -75.84
N LEU A 332 47.65 44.47 -75.68
CA LEU A 332 46.70 44.68 -76.78
C LEU A 332 46.78 46.09 -77.39
N ASP A 333 46.97 47.13 -76.58
CA ASP A 333 47.13 48.51 -77.09
C ASP A 333 48.38 48.64 -77.97
N VAL A 334 49.49 47.97 -77.60
CA VAL A 334 50.71 47.90 -78.42
C VAL A 334 50.47 47.15 -79.74
N VAL A 335 49.71 46.05 -79.72
CA VAL A 335 49.30 45.34 -80.94
C VAL A 335 48.39 46.21 -81.82
N ALA A 336 47.48 46.98 -81.24
CA ALA A 336 46.59 47.88 -81.97
C ALA A 336 47.38 49.00 -82.67
N ALA A 337 48.32 49.63 -81.98
CA ALA A 337 49.24 50.62 -82.57
C ALA A 337 50.03 50.03 -83.75
N TYR A 338 50.63 48.85 -83.57
CA TYR A 338 51.32 48.13 -84.65
C TYR A 338 50.42 47.88 -85.87
N MET A 339 49.16 47.47 -85.64
CA MET A 339 48.21 47.23 -86.73
C MET A 339 47.80 48.50 -87.47
N MET A 340 47.71 49.64 -86.78
CA MET A 340 47.48 50.94 -87.40
C MET A 340 48.67 51.35 -88.28
N ASP A 341 49.89 51.23 -87.78
CA ASP A 341 51.12 51.53 -88.53
C ASP A 341 51.28 50.61 -89.75
N PHE A 342 51.05 49.30 -89.59
CA PHE A 342 51.10 48.36 -90.70
C PHE A 342 50.05 48.69 -91.77
N THR A 343 48.84 49.08 -91.37
CA THR A 343 47.77 49.50 -92.29
C THR A 343 48.16 50.79 -93.02
N ALA A 344 48.77 51.77 -92.32
CA ALA A 344 49.28 52.99 -92.93
C ALA A 344 50.43 52.70 -93.94
N ILE A 345 51.32 51.76 -93.63
CA ILE A 345 52.40 51.31 -94.54
C ILE A 345 51.81 50.62 -95.78
N VAL A 346 50.84 49.72 -95.62
CA VAL A 346 50.17 49.05 -96.74
C VAL A 346 49.42 50.05 -97.62
N GLN A 347 48.68 50.99 -97.01
CA GLN A 347 47.97 52.04 -97.72
C GLN A 347 48.93 52.96 -98.49
N GLY A 348 50.02 53.40 -97.84
CA GLY A 348 51.09 54.16 -98.49
C GLY A 348 51.74 53.41 -99.66
N ARG A 349 51.86 52.08 -99.58
CA ARG A 349 52.36 51.24 -100.69
C ARG A 349 51.35 51.09 -101.83
N ILE A 350 50.06 51.01 -101.53
CA ILE A 350 48.97 51.00 -102.53
C ILE A 350 48.93 52.34 -103.27
N ASP A 351 49.05 53.46 -102.55
CA ASP A 351 49.03 54.79 -103.15
C ASP A 351 50.35 55.10 -103.90
N ALA A 352 51.49 54.59 -103.44
CA ALA A 352 52.74 54.59 -104.21
C ALA A 352 52.63 53.75 -105.51
N GLN A 353 51.96 52.59 -105.49
CA GLN A 353 51.69 51.80 -106.70
C GLN A 353 50.72 52.52 -107.66
N ARG A 354 49.72 53.23 -107.14
CA ARG A 354 48.88 54.12 -107.97
C ARG A 354 49.69 55.25 -108.59
N ALA A 355 50.59 55.89 -107.83
CA ALA A 355 51.48 56.93 -108.33
C ALA A 355 52.44 56.38 -109.41
N GLN A 356 53.04 55.21 -109.21
CA GLN A 356 53.89 54.56 -110.21
C GLN A 356 53.12 54.16 -111.48
N LYS A 357 51.90 53.62 -111.38
CA LYS A 357 51.04 53.38 -112.55
C LYS A 357 50.71 54.67 -113.30
N LYS A 358 50.47 55.77 -112.58
CA LYS A 358 50.20 57.09 -113.17
C LYS A 358 51.44 57.69 -113.86
N ALA A 359 52.64 57.46 -113.32
CA ALA A 359 53.91 57.88 -113.92
C ALA A 359 54.31 57.02 -115.14
N ALA A 360 54.12 55.70 -115.09
CA ALA A 360 54.39 54.80 -116.20
C ALA A 360 53.50 55.09 -117.42
N ALA A 361 52.23 55.46 -117.19
CA ALA A 361 51.31 55.90 -118.25
C ALA A 361 51.75 57.20 -118.93
N ALA A 362 52.46 58.10 -118.23
CA ALA A 362 52.98 59.33 -118.82
C ALA A 362 54.28 59.11 -119.62
N ALA A 363 55.14 58.18 -119.21
CA ALA A 363 56.39 57.86 -119.91
C ALA A 363 56.18 57.13 -121.24
N ALA A 364 55.12 56.32 -121.37
CA ALA A 364 54.80 55.58 -122.59
C ALA A 364 54.39 56.46 -123.79
N ALA A 365 54.02 57.73 -123.57
CA ALA A 365 53.55 58.63 -124.63
C ALA A 365 54.68 59.34 -125.40
N ALA A 366 55.94 59.23 -124.97
CA ALA A 366 57.05 60.05 -125.50
C ALA A 366 57.97 59.32 -126.51
N ALA A 367 57.75 58.04 -126.80
CA ALA A 367 58.70 57.23 -127.56
C ALA A 367 58.07 56.23 -128.54
N SER A 368 57.46 56.71 -129.63
CA SER A 368 57.59 56.07 -130.97
C SER A 368 56.96 56.91 -132.09
N GLN A 369 57.77 57.20 -133.11
CA GLN A 369 57.41 57.71 -134.44
C GLN A 369 58.18 56.86 -135.46
N VAL A 370 57.82 56.66 -136.74
CA VAL A 370 56.68 56.93 -137.67
C VAL A 370 57.10 56.16 -138.97
N PRO A 371 56.25 55.72 -139.93
CA PRO A 371 54.77 55.76 -140.13
C PRO A 371 54.16 54.32 -140.17
N GLY A 372 52.91 53.99 -140.53
CA GLY A 372 51.69 54.63 -141.07
C GLY A 372 50.94 53.60 -141.96
N ALA A 373 49.63 53.61 -142.23
CA ALA A 373 48.52 54.51 -141.88
C ALA A 373 47.14 53.83 -142.15
N VAL A 374 46.01 54.43 -141.72
CA VAL A 374 44.60 54.22 -142.22
C VAL A 374 43.93 52.85 -141.86
N MET A 375 42.66 52.70 -141.40
CA MET A 375 41.60 53.59 -140.86
C MET A 375 40.50 52.75 -140.11
N THR A 376 39.75 53.38 -139.17
CA THR A 376 38.35 53.10 -138.71
C THR A 376 37.82 51.66 -138.56
N VAL A 377 37.36 51.12 -137.40
CA VAL A 377 36.43 51.62 -136.33
C VAL A 377 35.01 51.87 -136.90
N THR A 378 33.91 51.23 -136.48
CA THR A 378 33.21 51.14 -135.16
C THR A 378 32.16 50.00 -135.29
N THR A 379 31.67 49.21 -134.31
CA THR A 379 30.96 49.44 -133.02
C THR A 379 30.89 48.07 -132.23
N LEU A 380 30.24 47.81 -131.07
CA LEU A 380 29.35 48.54 -130.13
C LEU A 380 29.52 48.02 -128.67
N ALA A 381 28.44 48.00 -127.87
CA ALA A 381 28.23 47.50 -126.49
C ALA A 381 28.05 45.96 -126.43
N GLY A 382 28.03 45.20 -125.32
CA GLY A 382 27.93 45.44 -123.87
C GLY A 382 27.09 44.29 -123.23
N ASP A 383 26.87 44.13 -121.92
CA ASP A 383 27.48 44.69 -120.70
C ASP A 383 27.01 43.87 -119.45
N GLY A 384 27.75 43.95 -118.32
CA GLY A 384 27.29 43.54 -116.98
C GLY A 384 27.34 42.06 -116.55
N GLY A 385 27.59 41.81 -115.25
CA GLY A 385 26.81 40.81 -114.51
C GLY A 385 27.48 39.59 -113.86
N HIS A 386 28.04 39.78 -112.66
CA HIS A 386 27.90 38.92 -111.46
C HIS A 386 28.05 37.37 -111.49
N THR A 387 29.10 36.90 -110.78
CA THR A 387 29.18 35.73 -109.85
C THR A 387 28.40 34.44 -110.15
N GLY A 388 29.14 33.36 -110.41
CA GLY A 388 28.62 31.99 -110.36
C GLY A 388 29.09 31.19 -109.13
N SER A 389 28.33 30.11 -108.84
CA SER A 389 28.73 28.84 -108.19
C SER A 389 29.28 28.88 -106.74
N ALA A 390 28.71 28.22 -105.72
CA ALA A 390 28.15 26.85 -105.58
C ALA A 390 29.19 25.72 -105.77
N PRO A 391 29.04 24.50 -105.18
CA PRO A 391 27.92 23.98 -104.36
C PRO A 391 28.35 23.21 -103.08
N SER A 392 27.43 22.36 -102.56
CA SER A 392 27.65 21.04 -101.90
C SER A 392 27.82 20.98 -100.37
N VAL A 393 27.29 19.96 -99.64
CA VAL A 393 26.34 18.85 -99.97
C VAL A 393 25.82 18.21 -98.67
N ALA A 394 24.60 17.64 -98.67
CA ALA A 394 24.00 16.63 -97.74
C ALA A 394 24.13 16.78 -96.19
N GLY A 395 23.24 16.23 -95.36
CA GLY A 395 22.04 15.42 -95.61
C GLY A 395 21.91 14.26 -94.60
N GLY A 396 20.68 13.84 -94.28
CA GLY A 396 20.36 12.72 -93.37
C GLY A 396 20.19 13.16 -91.90
N SER A 397 19.09 12.86 -91.19
CA SER A 397 18.53 11.52 -90.86
C SER A 397 19.45 10.73 -89.89
N THR A 398 18.99 10.08 -88.82
CA THR A 398 17.61 9.68 -88.45
C THR A 398 17.55 9.23 -86.99
N ALA A 399 16.35 9.21 -86.38
CA ALA A 399 15.77 8.12 -85.57
C ALA A 399 16.56 7.56 -84.34
N THR A 400 15.95 7.48 -83.15
CA THR A 400 15.37 6.21 -82.59
C THR A 400 16.41 5.33 -81.84
N ILE A 401 16.17 4.70 -80.68
CA ILE A 401 15.12 4.73 -79.65
C ILE A 401 15.58 3.84 -78.47
N HIS A 402 14.86 3.84 -77.34
CA HIS A 402 14.99 2.86 -76.22
C HIS A 402 16.32 2.90 -75.43
N GLY A 403 16.35 2.42 -74.18
CA GLY A 403 15.25 1.94 -73.33
C GLY A 403 15.78 1.62 -71.95
N ILE A 404 15.08 2.08 -70.91
CA ILE A 404 15.47 1.85 -69.51
C ILE A 404 14.85 0.54 -69.02
N LYS A 405 15.66 -0.27 -68.35
CA LYS A 405 15.25 -1.32 -67.42
C LYS A 405 15.59 -0.87 -66.01
#